data_AF-A0A416KI06-F1
#
_entry.id   AF-A0A416KI06-F1
#
_cell.length_a   1.000
_cell.length_b   1.000
_cell.length_c   1.000
_cell.angle_alpha   90.00
_cell.angle_beta   90.00
_cell.angle_gamma   90.00
#
_symmetry.space_group_name_H-M   'P 1'
#
loop_
_entity.id
_entity.type
_entity.pdbx_description
1 polymer ?
#
loop_
_entity_poly.entity_id
_entity_poly.type
_entity_poly.pdbx_seq_one_letter_code
_entity_poly.pdbx_strand_id
1 'polypeptide(L)'
;MKVVLNLDGNNKKLTLGEKILFLTVGVLITLIVGYFVWAIGDGIYRHYNPIEWTATIEELEPGIYGYTSTMVSNVPAENYEMLTVLCNGTYMNIKGHVKIVYDSNAPYIEYKSTNTVNADSVIIHVQKGQIKNNGVSTVTR
;
A
#
# COMPACT_ATOMS: atom_id res chain seq x y z
N MET A 1 -7.78 -43.16 -54.24
CA MET A 1 -6.45 -42.61 -53.90
C MET A 1 -6.35 -42.59 -52.39
N LYS A 2 -5.48 -43.41 -51.78
CA LYS A 2 -5.35 -43.52 -50.32
C LYS A 2 -4.26 -42.54 -49.89
N VAL A 3 -4.64 -41.45 -49.21
CA VAL A 3 -3.67 -40.50 -48.66
C VAL A 3 -3.03 -41.16 -47.44
N VAL A 4 -1.80 -41.63 -47.59
CA VAL A 4 -0.97 -42.09 -46.48
C VAL A 4 -0.33 -40.84 -45.88
N LEU A 5 -0.87 -40.38 -44.75
CA LEU A 5 -0.20 -39.39 -43.91
C LEU A 5 0.99 -40.07 -43.26
N ASN A 6 2.17 -39.91 -43.86
CA ASN A 6 3.43 -40.28 -43.23
C ASN A 6 3.70 -39.32 -42.07
N LEU A 7 3.11 -39.60 -40.91
CA LEU A 7 3.53 -39.05 -39.63
C LEU A 7 4.79 -39.81 -39.22
N ASP A 8 5.91 -39.54 -39.92
CA ASP A 8 7.24 -39.87 -39.42
C ASP A 8 7.53 -38.94 -38.24
N GLY A 9 6.83 -39.23 -37.14
CA GLY A 9 7.04 -38.64 -35.85
C GLY A 9 8.42 -39.07 -35.41
N ASN A 10 9.39 -38.18 -35.63
CA ASN A 10 10.72 -38.27 -35.10
C ASN A 10 10.62 -38.23 -33.55
N ASN A 11 10.23 -39.36 -32.97
CA ASN A 11 10.02 -39.58 -31.54
C ASN A 11 11.40 -39.69 -30.88
N LYS A 12 12.21 -38.63 -31.01
CA LYS A 12 13.45 -38.49 -30.26
C LYS A 12 13.05 -38.44 -28.79
N LYS A 13 13.28 -39.55 -28.09
CA LYS A 13 13.11 -39.61 -26.64
C LYS A 13 14.02 -38.54 -26.05
N LEU A 14 13.45 -37.57 -25.34
CA LEU A 14 14.23 -36.62 -24.56
C LEU A 14 15.20 -37.39 -23.67
N THR A 15 16.46 -36.95 -23.68
CA THR A 15 17.48 -37.40 -22.74
C THR A 15 17.06 -37.02 -21.31
N LEU A 16 17.63 -37.71 -20.32
CA LEU A 16 17.31 -37.44 -18.92
C LEU A 16 17.61 -35.99 -18.53
N GLY A 17 18.69 -35.41 -19.06
CA GLY A 17 19.08 -34.01 -18.85
C GLY A 17 18.06 -33.01 -19.42
N GLU A 18 17.54 -33.26 -20.63
CA GLU A 18 16.50 -32.42 -21.22
C GLU A 18 15.21 -32.48 -20.40
N LYS A 19 14.81 -33.67 -19.91
CA LYS A 19 13.62 -33.80 -19.05
C LYS A 19 13.75 -33.00 -17.75
N ILE A 20 14.91 -33.06 -17.10
CA ILE A 20 15.19 -32.30 -15.87
C ILE A 20 15.16 -30.79 -16.16
N LEU A 21 15.73 -30.36 -17.28
CA LEU A 21 15.73 -28.96 -17.69
C LEU A 21 14.29 -28.45 -17.91
N PHE A 22 13.47 -29.18 -18.67
CA PHE A 22 12.07 -28.81 -18.91
C PHE A 22 11.27 -28.72 -17.61
N LEU A 23 11.49 -29.66 -16.68
CA LEU A 23 10.78 -29.68 -15.40
C LEU A 23 11.20 -28.50 -14.52
N THR A 24 12.50 -28.19 -14.45
CA THR A 24 13.04 -27.04 -13.71
C THR A 24 12.52 -25.71 -14.26
N VAL A 25 12.52 -25.55 -15.59
CA VAL A 25 11.99 -24.34 -16.25
C VAL A 25 10.48 -24.20 -16.00
N GLY A 26 9.73 -25.30 -16.09
CA GLY A 26 8.28 -25.29 -15.80
C GLY A 26 7.96 -24.87 -14.37
N VAL A 27 8.71 -25.38 -13.39
CA VAL A 27 8.56 -24.97 -11.98
C VAL A 27 8.90 -23.51 -11.79
N LEU A 28 10.00 -23.02 -12.39
CA LEU A 28 10.40 -21.62 -12.28
C LEU A 28 9.33 -20.67 -12.86
N ILE A 29 8.79 -20.98 -14.04
CA ILE A 29 7.71 -20.20 -14.66
C ILE A 29 6.48 -20.20 -13.76
N THR A 30 6.11 -21.36 -13.20
CA THR A 30 4.94 -21.48 -12.31
C THR A 30 5.10 -20.63 -11.06
N LEU A 31 6.30 -20.60 -10.45
CA LEU A 31 6.59 -19.75 -9.29
C LEU A 31 6.52 -18.26 -9.63
N ILE A 32 7.08 -17.86 -10.77
CA ILE A 32 7.04 -16.46 -11.23
C ILE A 32 5.59 -16.03 -11.46
N VAL A 33 4.82 -16.80 -12.24
CA VAL A 33 3.41 -16.49 -12.52
C VAL A 33 2.59 -16.49 -11.23
N GLY A 34 2.79 -17.48 -10.36
CA GLY A 34 2.12 -17.55 -9.06
C GLY A 34 2.38 -16.33 -8.19
N TYR A 35 3.65 -15.87 -8.13
CA TYR A 35 4.01 -14.64 -7.43
C TYR A 35 3.32 -13.41 -8.01
N PHE A 36 3.32 -13.24 -9.33
CA PHE A 36 2.65 -12.09 -9.96
C PHE A 36 1.13 -12.12 -9.77
N VAL A 37 0.49 -13.27 -9.90
CA VAL A 37 -0.96 -13.43 -9.65
C VAL A 37 -1.29 -13.07 -8.20
N TRP A 38 -0.47 -13.52 -7.24
CA TRP A 38 -0.65 -13.19 -5.83
C TRP A 38 -0.44 -11.69 -5.56
N ALA A 39 0.64 -11.09 -6.06
CA ALA A 39 0.96 -9.68 -5.86
C ALA A 39 -0.10 -8.74 -6.47
N ILE A 40 -0.54 -9.03 -7.71
CA ILE A 40 -1.62 -8.28 -8.37
C ILE A 40 -2.94 -8.49 -7.63
N GLY A 41 -3.22 -9.73 -7.21
CA GLY A 41 -4.42 -10.08 -6.46
C GLY A 41 -4.52 -9.32 -5.14
N ASP A 42 -3.45 -9.26 -4.33
CA ASP A 42 -3.42 -8.49 -3.07
C ASP A 42 -3.56 -6.99 -3.33
N GLY A 43 -2.90 -6.47 -4.38
CA GLY A 43 -3.04 -5.07 -4.80
C GLY A 43 -4.49 -4.69 -5.14
N ILE A 44 -5.14 -5.49 -5.99
CA ILE A 44 -6.54 -5.32 -6.38
C ILE A 44 -7.46 -5.50 -5.16
N TYR A 45 -7.24 -6.54 -4.36
CA TYR A 45 -8.07 -6.82 -3.19
C TYR A 45 -8.08 -5.67 -2.20
N ARG A 46 -6.91 -5.10 -1.88
CA ARG A 46 -6.77 -3.95 -0.97
C ARG A 46 -7.25 -2.62 -1.56
N HIS A 47 -7.30 -2.52 -2.90
CA HIS A 47 -7.92 -1.36 -3.56
C HIS A 47 -9.44 -1.35 -3.37
N TYR A 48 -10.08 -2.52 -3.49
CA TYR A 48 -11.53 -2.65 -3.30
C TYR A 48 -11.96 -2.86 -1.84
N ASN A 49 -11.07 -3.37 -0.99
CA ASN A 49 -11.28 -3.52 0.45
C ASN A 49 -10.24 -2.69 1.20
N PRO A 50 -10.44 -1.36 1.28
CA PRO A 50 -9.53 -0.50 2.02
C PRO A 50 -9.47 -0.95 3.48
N ILE A 51 -8.29 -0.84 4.09
CA ILE A 51 -8.14 -1.12 5.51
C ILE A 51 -8.70 0.09 6.25
N GLU A 52 -9.81 -0.13 6.97
CA GLU A 52 -10.47 0.88 7.78
C GLU A 52 -10.28 0.53 9.25
N TRP A 53 -9.78 1.49 10.03
CA TRP A 53 -9.69 1.35 11.48
C TRP A 53 -9.91 2.67 12.19
N THR A 54 -10.35 2.57 13.44
CA THR A 54 -10.56 3.71 14.33
C THR A 54 -9.74 3.54 15.58
N ALA A 55 -9.05 4.59 16.04
CA ALA A 55 -8.33 4.55 17.31
C ALA A 55 -8.48 5.86 18.08
N THR A 56 -8.47 5.78 19.40
CA THR A 56 -8.32 6.94 20.27
C THR A 56 -6.91 7.49 20.13
N ILE A 57 -6.78 8.82 20.18
CA ILE A 57 -5.48 9.49 20.09
C ILE A 57 -5.08 10.08 21.44
N GLU A 58 -3.80 10.01 21.73
CA GLU A 58 -3.19 10.49 22.97
C GLU A 58 -2.57 11.87 22.76
N GLU A 59 -2.37 12.61 23.85
CA GLU A 59 -1.71 13.91 23.82
C GLU A 59 -0.23 13.77 23.46
N LEU A 60 0.22 14.59 22.50
CA LEU A 60 1.62 14.75 22.11
C LEU A 60 2.31 15.83 22.96
N GLU A 61 1.61 16.94 23.17
CA GLU A 61 1.96 18.06 24.04
C GLU A 61 0.69 18.42 24.85
N PRO A 62 0.78 19.12 25.99
CA PRO A 62 -0.40 19.50 26.77
C PRO A 62 -1.46 20.19 25.90
N GLY A 63 -2.61 19.53 25.74
CA GLY A 63 -3.73 20.01 24.92
C GLY A 63 -3.56 19.88 23.40
N ILE A 64 -2.47 19.27 22.90
CA ILE A 64 -2.23 19.01 21.48
C ILE A 64 -2.20 17.50 21.22
N TYR A 65 -3.04 17.05 20.31
CA TYR A 65 -3.25 15.63 19.98
C TYR A 65 -2.69 15.24 18.61
N GLY A 66 -2.27 16.22 17.80
CA GLY A 66 -1.76 15.94 16.47
C GLY A 66 -0.99 17.11 15.86
N TYR A 67 -0.04 16.78 14.98
CA TYR A 67 0.65 17.72 14.12
C TYR A 67 0.28 17.49 12.66
N THR A 68 -0.13 18.55 11.97
CA THR A 68 -0.25 18.52 10.51
C THR A 68 0.95 19.22 9.88
N SER A 69 1.45 18.67 8.79
CA SER A 69 2.48 19.31 7.96
C SER A 69 2.21 19.02 6.48
N THR A 70 2.66 19.91 5.61
CA THR A 70 2.57 19.72 4.16
C THR A 70 3.97 19.47 3.61
N MET A 71 4.16 18.33 2.96
CA MET A 71 5.41 18.01 2.27
C MET A 71 5.30 18.48 0.82
N VAL A 72 6.30 19.25 0.37
CA VAL A 72 6.38 19.75 -1.01
C VAL A 72 7.70 19.33 -1.67
N SER A 73 7.62 18.91 -2.92
CA SER A 73 8.71 18.42 -3.77
C SER A 73 8.49 18.86 -5.22
N ASN A 74 9.57 18.87 -6.00
CA ASN A 74 9.49 19.07 -7.45
C ASN A 74 8.86 17.85 -8.17
N VAL A 75 8.79 16.69 -7.50
CA VAL A 75 8.09 15.51 -8.00
C VAL A 75 6.65 15.53 -7.48
N PRO A 76 5.61 15.63 -8.34
CA PRO A 76 4.23 15.77 -7.89
C PRO A 76 3.74 14.65 -6.96
N ALA A 77 4.22 13.42 -7.18
CA ALA A 77 3.87 12.26 -6.35
C ALA A 77 4.46 12.34 -4.93
N GLU A 78 5.41 13.25 -4.67
CA GLU A 78 6.00 13.47 -3.35
C GLU A 78 5.36 14.67 -2.61
N ASN A 79 4.31 15.26 -3.18
CA ASN A 79 3.48 16.27 -2.50
C ASN A 79 2.37 15.57 -1.73
N TYR A 80 2.39 15.65 -0.40
CA TYR A 80 1.36 15.05 0.45
C TYR A 80 1.21 15.80 1.76
N GLU A 81 0.02 15.72 2.36
CA GLU A 81 -0.17 16.13 3.74
C GLU A 81 0.26 14.99 4.66
N MET A 82 0.81 15.35 5.80
CA MET A 82 1.25 14.41 6.83
C MET A 82 0.60 14.77 8.15
N LEU A 83 0.01 13.77 8.80
CA LEU A 83 -0.51 13.84 10.15
C LEU A 83 0.34 12.97 11.07
N THR A 84 0.89 13.56 12.12
CA THR A 84 1.57 12.85 13.20
C THR A 84 0.65 12.80 14.42
N VAL A 85 0.39 11.59 14.91
CA VAL A 85 -0.47 11.31 16.07
C VAL A 85 0.16 10.24 16.95
N LEU A 86 -0.20 10.22 18.23
CA LEU A 86 0.15 9.15 19.16
C LEU A 86 -1.08 8.26 19.36
N CYS A 87 -0.95 6.97 19.05
CA CYS A 87 -2.01 6.00 19.35
C CYS A 87 -1.43 4.76 19.98
N ASN A 88 -2.01 4.33 21.10
CA ASN A 88 -1.54 3.17 21.88
C ASN A 88 -0.04 3.27 22.20
N GLY A 89 0.43 4.45 22.61
CA GLY A 89 1.84 4.72 22.92
C GLY A 89 2.80 4.69 21.72
N THR A 90 2.29 4.57 20.48
CA THR A 90 3.11 4.53 19.26
C THR A 90 2.87 5.76 18.39
N TYR A 91 3.95 6.45 18.01
CA TYR A 91 3.88 7.54 17.04
C TYR A 91 3.56 7.00 15.66
N MET A 92 2.48 7.50 15.07
CA MET A 92 2.09 7.19 13.70
C MET A 92 2.19 8.43 12.83
N ASN A 93 2.85 8.27 11.68
CA ASN A 93 2.93 9.29 10.64
C ASN A 93 2.08 8.82 9.45
N ILE A 94 0.94 9.46 9.25
CA ILE A 94 0.01 9.14 8.18
C ILE A 94 0.25 10.11 7.02
N LYS A 95 0.43 9.55 5.81
CA LYS A 95 0.67 10.32 4.58
C LYS A 95 -0.54 10.24 3.67
N GLY A 96 -1.08 11.38 3.29
CA GLY A 96 -2.18 11.43 2.32
C GLY A 96 -3.09 12.62 2.55
N HIS A 97 -4.39 12.40 2.52
CA HIS A 97 -5.40 13.44 2.70
C HIS A 97 -5.84 13.51 4.16
N VAL A 98 -5.56 14.65 4.81
CA VAL A 98 -5.88 14.87 6.22
C VAL A 98 -7.11 15.76 6.34
N LYS A 99 -8.20 15.25 6.91
CA LYS A 99 -9.41 16.02 7.22
C LYS A 99 -9.52 16.20 8.73
N ILE A 100 -9.61 17.44 9.19
CA ILE A 100 -9.82 17.76 10.60
C ILE A 100 -11.31 18.11 10.81
N VAL A 101 -11.94 17.47 11.79
CA VAL A 101 -13.32 17.71 12.20
C VAL A 101 -13.32 18.14 13.66
N TYR A 102 -14.00 19.26 13.95
CA TYR A 102 -14.02 19.88 15.27
C TYR A 102 -15.32 19.58 16.03
N ASP A 103 -15.55 18.30 16.38
CA ASP A 103 -16.84 17.82 16.91
C ASP A 103 -16.74 16.95 18.17
N SER A 104 -15.54 16.52 18.58
CA SER A 104 -15.37 15.54 19.66
C SER A 104 -14.59 16.08 20.85
N ASN A 105 -15.10 15.80 22.05
CA ASN A 105 -14.39 16.03 23.32
C ASN A 105 -13.41 14.91 23.67
N ALA A 106 -13.57 13.74 23.04
CA ALA A 106 -12.67 12.59 23.20
C ALA A 106 -11.95 12.39 21.86
N PRO A 107 -10.70 12.83 21.73
CA PRO A 107 -10.01 12.78 20.45
C PRO A 107 -9.85 11.36 19.89
N TYR A 108 -10.16 11.18 18.60
CA TYR A 108 -9.97 9.92 17.89
C TYR A 108 -9.69 10.16 16.40
N ILE A 109 -9.24 9.12 15.72
CA ILE A 109 -8.99 9.12 14.28
C ILE A 109 -9.72 7.97 13.59
N GLU A 110 -10.14 8.23 12.37
CA GLU A 110 -10.60 7.26 11.39
C GLU A 110 -9.58 7.23 10.26
N TYR A 111 -9.00 6.06 10.02
CA TYR A 111 -8.01 5.87 8.98
C TYR A 111 -8.53 4.91 7.93
N LYS A 112 -8.31 5.29 6.67
CA LYS A 112 -8.63 4.50 5.49
C LYS A 112 -7.40 4.41 4.61
N SER A 113 -6.73 3.26 4.64
CA SER A 113 -5.62 3.02 3.70
C SER A 113 -6.14 2.60 2.35
N THR A 114 -5.59 3.20 1.31
CA THR A 114 -5.69 2.64 -0.04
C THR A 114 -4.28 2.24 -0.48
N ASN A 115 -4.13 1.16 -1.24
CA ASN A 115 -2.81 0.72 -1.73
C ASN A 115 -2.25 1.64 -2.85
N THR A 116 -2.68 2.90 -2.86
CA THR A 116 -2.28 3.95 -3.79
C THR A 116 -1.34 4.88 -3.04
N VAL A 117 -0.21 5.19 -3.66
CA VAL A 117 0.83 6.05 -3.05
C VAL A 117 0.21 7.39 -2.61
N ASN A 118 0.36 7.72 -1.33
CA ASN A 118 -0.09 8.98 -0.72
C ASN A 118 -1.60 9.27 -0.87
N ALA A 119 -2.43 8.23 -1.02
CA ALA A 119 -3.89 8.39 -1.11
C ALA A 119 -4.61 7.77 0.10
N ASP A 120 -3.90 7.55 1.20
CA ASP A 120 -4.56 7.25 2.46
C ASP A 120 -5.41 8.45 2.86
N SER A 121 -6.60 8.19 3.37
CA SER A 121 -7.47 9.24 3.92
C SER A 121 -7.51 9.07 5.42
N VAL A 122 -7.32 10.18 6.13
CA VAL A 122 -7.46 10.22 7.58
C VAL A 122 -8.41 11.34 7.97
N ILE A 123 -9.35 11.01 8.85
CA ILE A 123 -10.25 11.96 9.48
C ILE A 123 -9.90 11.99 10.96
N ILE A 124 -9.59 13.17 11.49
CA ILE A 124 -9.29 13.37 12.89
C ILE A 124 -10.40 14.19 13.55
N HIS A 125 -10.93 13.67 14.65
CA HIS A 125 -12.01 14.25 15.43
C HIS A 125 -11.46 14.78 16.74
N VAL A 126 -11.52 16.09 16.92
CA VAL A 126 -10.86 16.83 18.01
C VAL A 126 -11.65 18.08 18.37
N GLN A 127 -11.25 18.81 19.41
CA GLN A 127 -11.68 20.18 19.64
C GLN A 127 -10.81 21.20 18.90
N LYS A 128 -11.35 22.40 18.69
CA LYS A 128 -10.61 23.50 18.08
C LYS A 128 -9.37 23.86 18.92
N GLY A 129 -8.22 23.97 18.26
CA GLY A 129 -6.94 24.30 18.91
C GLY A 129 -6.12 23.08 19.36
N GLN A 130 -6.66 21.86 19.25
CA GLN A 130 -5.95 20.64 19.65
C GLN A 130 -5.03 20.05 18.56
N ILE A 131 -5.02 20.66 17.37
CA ILE A 131 -4.13 20.27 16.26
C ILE A 131 -3.27 21.46 15.91
N LYS A 132 -1.96 21.23 15.87
CA LYS A 132 -0.96 22.24 15.54
C LYS A 132 -0.46 22.02 14.13
N ASN A 133 -0.43 23.08 13.33
CA ASN A 133 0.14 23.04 12.00
C ASN A 133 1.64 23.40 12.08
N ASN A 134 2.49 22.45 11.73
CA ASN A 134 3.95 22.61 11.72
C ASN A 134 4.48 23.25 10.43
N GLY A 135 3.60 23.63 9.51
CA GLY A 135 3.92 24.34 8.28
C GLY A 135 4.32 23.43 7.12
N VAL A 136 5.08 24.01 6.19
CA VAL A 136 5.50 23.37 4.95
C VAL A 136 6.94 22.91 5.08
N SER A 137 7.21 21.65 4.73
CA SER A 137 8.54 21.05 4.70
C SER A 137 8.89 20.69 3.26
N THR A 138 10.07 21.13 2.79
CA THR A 138 10.54 20.84 1.43
C THR A 138 11.36 19.56 1.43
N VAL A 139 10.99 18.60 0.59
CA VAL A 139 11.79 17.40 0.33
C VAL A 139 12.79 17.73 -0.78
N THR A 140 14.02 18.06 -0.40
CA THR A 140 15.16 18.11 -1.34
C THR A 140 15.77 16.71 -1.43
N ARG A 141 15.66 16.08 -2.59
CA ARG A 141 16.27 14.78 -2.88
C ARG A 141 17.57 14.96 -3.66
#